data_AF-X1KB63-F1
#
_entry.id   AF-X1KB63-F1
#
_cell.length_a   1.000
_cell.length_b   1.000
_cell.length_c   1.000
_cell.angle_alpha   90.00
_cell.angle_beta   90.00
_cell.angle_gamma   90.00
#
_symmetry.space_group_name_H-M   'P 1'
#
loop_
_entity.id
_entity.type
_entity.pdbx_description
1 polymer ?
#
loop_
_entity_poly.entity_id
_entity_poly.type
_entity_poly.pdbx_seq_one_letter_code
_entity_poly.pdbx_strand_id
1 'polypeptide(L)'
;MAHGVSSNTRLTGGIPVASAIALAGALLACLACVGCDGRPPSGSLYVRLQDDDPTVRIGAIMESAEKRDDKAMPYLVDRLDDSESDVRFFAYLALKELAGDVCDSMQWRYYDPPAKRAEALKRWRAWLRQRARRSRRSSRTQPAAVGPHDPNAPTAPRGTRKAAP
;
A
#
# COMPACT_ATOMS: atom_id res chain seq x y z
N MET A 1 47.66 44.41 -34.75
CA MET A 1 46.69 43.67 -35.60
C MET A 1 45.44 43.47 -34.78
N ALA A 2 44.44 44.33 -35.01
CA ALA A 2 43.18 44.35 -34.28
C ALA A 2 42.06 44.09 -35.29
N HIS A 3 41.35 42.98 -35.15
CA HIS A 3 40.02 42.81 -35.71
C HIS A 3 39.21 41.94 -34.76
N GLY A 4 38.59 42.60 -33.79
CA GLY A 4 37.40 42.09 -33.13
C GLY A 4 36.19 42.43 -34.01
N VAL A 5 35.41 41.40 -34.34
CA VAL A 5 34.08 41.47 -34.96
C VAL A 5 33.22 40.56 -34.07
N SER A 6 32.40 41.14 -33.19
CA SER A 6 30.94 41.36 -33.35
C SER A 6 30.24 40.12 -33.93
N SER A 7 29.33 39.43 -33.25
CA SER A 7 28.07 39.92 -32.68
C SER A 7 27.56 38.81 -31.74
N ASN A 8 27.09 39.02 -30.51
CA ASN A 8 26.08 39.93 -29.97
C ASN A 8 24.68 39.73 -30.56
N THR A 9 23.87 38.87 -29.91
CA THR A 9 22.44 39.05 -29.64
C THR A 9 22.01 37.94 -28.65
N ARG A 10 21.74 38.27 -27.38
CA ARG A 10 20.42 38.70 -26.84
C ARG A 10 19.41 37.54 -26.92
N LEU A 11 18.69 37.14 -25.88
CA LEU A 11 17.98 37.87 -24.83
C LEU A 11 17.55 36.77 -23.82
N THR A 12 17.88 36.91 -22.54
CA THR A 12 16.92 37.15 -21.44
C THR A 12 15.80 36.13 -21.28
N GLY A 13 15.71 35.55 -20.08
CA GLY A 13 14.48 34.89 -19.66
C GLY A 13 14.64 33.91 -18.52
N GLY A 14 15.32 34.32 -17.43
CA GLY A 14 15.07 33.66 -16.16
C GLY A 14 13.64 33.96 -15.74
N ILE A 15 12.82 32.93 -15.57
CA ILE A 15 11.58 33.03 -14.81
C ILE A 15 11.62 31.95 -13.72
N PRO A 16 11.79 32.30 -12.45
CA PRO A 16 11.43 31.42 -11.34
C PRO A 16 9.92 31.55 -11.12
N VAL A 17 9.18 30.46 -11.29
CA VAL A 17 7.78 30.41 -10.85
C VAL A 17 7.59 29.18 -9.97
N ALA A 18 7.56 29.44 -8.67
CA ALA A 18 6.78 28.64 -7.75
C ALA A 18 5.33 28.63 -8.27
N SER A 19 4.85 27.46 -8.67
CA SER A 19 3.43 27.14 -8.88
C SER A 19 3.37 25.62 -8.86
N ALA A 20 3.11 25.04 -7.70
CA ALA A 20 1.75 24.67 -7.34
C ALA A 20 1.20 23.66 -8.37
N ILE A 21 1.20 22.38 -8.01
CA ILE A 21 0.15 21.42 -8.32
C ILE A 21 0.38 20.23 -7.37
N ALA A 22 -0.14 20.40 -6.16
CA ALA A 22 -0.55 19.28 -5.32
C ALA A 22 -1.83 18.69 -5.93
N LEU A 23 -1.70 17.86 -6.97
CA LEU A 23 -2.82 17.08 -7.51
C LEU A 23 -2.54 15.59 -7.33
N ALA A 24 -2.65 15.11 -6.10
CA ALA A 24 -2.63 13.67 -5.83
C ALA A 24 -3.64 13.24 -4.76
N GLY A 25 -4.63 14.06 -4.42
CA GLY A 25 -5.62 13.69 -3.41
C GLY A 25 -6.86 14.54 -3.48
N ALA A 26 -7.77 14.24 -4.42
CA ALA A 26 -9.21 14.56 -4.37
C ALA A 26 -9.86 14.34 -5.74
N LEU A 27 -9.91 13.10 -6.25
CA LEU A 27 -10.75 12.81 -7.43
C LEU A 27 -11.47 11.47 -7.36
N LEU A 28 -11.93 11.11 -6.17
CA LEU A 28 -12.94 10.05 -6.01
C LEU A 28 -14.01 10.42 -4.97
N ALA A 29 -14.42 11.70 -4.94
CA ALA A 29 -15.71 12.07 -4.37
C ALA A 29 -16.79 11.76 -5.43
N CYS A 30 -17.07 10.47 -5.64
CA CYS A 30 -18.20 10.06 -6.46
C CYS A 30 -19.49 10.52 -5.77
N LEU A 31 -20.20 11.44 -6.43
CA LEU A 31 -21.59 11.76 -6.16
C LEU A 31 -22.43 10.48 -6.24
N ALA A 32 -22.74 9.90 -5.09
CA ALA A 32 -23.88 9.02 -4.86
C ALA A 32 -24.25 9.03 -3.37
N CYS A 33 -24.45 10.21 -2.79
CA CYS A 33 -25.14 10.33 -1.50
C CYS A 33 -26.65 10.17 -1.72
N VAL A 34 -27.12 8.95 -2.00
CA VAL A 34 -28.52 8.56 -1.75
C VAL A 34 -28.50 7.30 -0.91
N GLY A 35 -28.33 7.52 0.40
CA GLY A 35 -28.21 6.45 1.39
C GLY A 35 -27.26 6.76 2.54
N CYS A 36 -27.19 8.01 3.01
CA CYS A 36 -26.57 8.29 4.30
C CYS A 36 -27.55 7.85 5.40
N ASP A 37 -27.72 6.55 5.61
CA ASP A 37 -28.15 6.08 6.93
C ASP A 37 -26.99 6.46 7.87
N GLY A 38 -27.19 7.52 8.66
CA GLY A 38 -26.24 8.04 9.65
C GLY A 38 -25.94 7.07 10.80
N ARG A 39 -26.02 5.75 10.54
CA ARG A 39 -25.65 4.72 11.48
C ARG A 39 -24.12 4.78 11.62
N PRO A 40 -23.59 5.03 12.84
CA PRO A 40 -22.17 4.92 13.06
C PRO A 40 -21.74 3.52 12.65
N PRO A 41 -20.56 3.36 12.03
CA PRO A 41 -20.14 2.05 11.57
C PRO A 41 -20.13 1.05 12.72
N SER A 42 -21.07 0.13 12.72
CA SER A 42 -21.16 -0.89 13.76
C SER A 42 -20.18 -2.00 13.44
N GLY A 43 -19.10 -2.09 14.23
CA GLY A 43 -18.11 -3.17 14.12
C GLY A 43 -16.73 -2.71 13.63
N SER A 44 -15.78 -3.63 13.63
CA SER A 44 -14.43 -3.35 13.16
C SER A 44 -14.39 -3.16 11.63
N LEU A 45 -13.34 -2.50 11.13
CA LEU A 45 -13.10 -2.33 9.70
C LEU A 45 -13.22 -3.66 8.93
N TYR A 46 -12.61 -4.73 9.46
CA TYR A 46 -12.60 -6.04 8.81
C TYR A 46 -13.96 -6.75 8.83
N VAL A 47 -14.81 -6.45 9.82
CA VAL A 47 -16.20 -6.92 9.82
C VAL A 47 -16.98 -6.21 8.71
N ARG A 48 -16.86 -4.89 8.61
CA ARG A 48 -17.57 -4.11 7.59
C ARG A 48 -17.12 -4.41 6.16
N LEU A 49 -15.85 -4.79 5.96
CA LEU A 49 -15.38 -5.27 4.66
C LEU A 49 -16.13 -6.52 4.19
N GLN A 50 -16.76 -7.27 5.08
CA GLN A 50 -17.50 -8.51 4.83
C GLN A 50 -19.00 -8.36 5.07
N ASP A 51 -19.50 -7.13 5.23
CA ASP A 51 -20.91 -6.87 5.48
C ASP A 51 -21.78 -7.29 4.29
N ASP A 52 -23.03 -7.66 4.55
CA ASP A 52 -23.99 -8.05 3.51
C ASP A 52 -24.38 -6.83 2.64
N ASP A 53 -24.41 -5.62 3.22
CA ASP A 53 -24.71 -4.39 2.51
C ASP A 53 -23.49 -3.90 1.69
N PRO A 54 -23.59 -3.82 0.35
CA PRO A 54 -22.49 -3.33 -0.48
C PRO A 54 -22.06 -1.90 -0.17
N THR A 55 -22.95 -1.05 0.32
CA THR A 55 -22.65 0.33 0.72
C THR A 55 -21.70 0.34 1.92
N VAL A 56 -21.96 -0.54 2.91
CA VAL A 56 -21.09 -0.72 4.08
C VAL A 56 -19.73 -1.26 3.65
N ARG A 57 -19.70 -2.24 2.71
CA ARG A 57 -18.45 -2.76 2.14
C ARG A 57 -17.65 -1.67 1.43
N ILE A 58 -18.28 -0.87 0.58
CA ILE A 58 -17.62 0.24 -0.14
C ILE A 58 -17.03 1.25 0.85
N GLY A 59 -17.80 1.66 1.86
CA GLY A 59 -17.31 2.57 2.89
C GLY A 59 -16.09 2.01 3.64
N ALA A 60 -16.08 0.72 3.93
CA ALA A 60 -14.94 0.06 4.58
C ALA A 60 -13.73 -0.07 3.64
N ILE A 61 -13.94 -0.32 2.34
CA ILE A 61 -12.89 -0.33 1.33
C ILE A 61 -12.22 1.05 1.26
N MET A 62 -13.01 2.12 1.17
CA MET A 62 -12.49 3.49 1.12
C MET A 62 -11.70 3.83 2.38
N GLU A 63 -12.27 3.55 3.56
CA GLU A 63 -11.61 3.76 4.85
C GLU A 63 -10.26 3.02 4.95
N SER A 64 -10.17 1.80 4.39
CA SER A 64 -8.92 1.04 4.39
C SER A 64 -7.81 1.67 3.54
N ALA A 65 -8.18 2.28 2.41
CA ALA A 65 -7.25 3.00 1.54
C ALA A 65 -6.81 4.32 2.18
N GLU A 66 -7.75 5.09 2.74
CA GLU A 66 -7.49 6.34 3.46
C GLU A 66 -6.52 6.14 4.63
N LYS A 67 -6.74 5.07 5.41
CA LYS A 67 -5.86 4.71 6.53
C LYS A 67 -4.54 4.06 6.11
N ARG A 68 -4.37 3.79 4.82
CA ARG A 68 -3.24 3.00 4.26
C ARG A 68 -3.02 1.69 5.03
N ASP A 69 -4.10 0.99 5.35
CA ASP A 69 -4.04 -0.24 6.14
C ASP A 69 -3.58 -1.44 5.28
N ASP A 70 -2.27 -1.68 5.28
CA ASP A 70 -1.64 -2.85 4.65
C ASP A 70 -2.25 -4.19 5.10
N LYS A 71 -2.85 -4.25 6.31
CA LYS A 71 -3.50 -5.48 6.80
C LYS A 71 -4.85 -5.75 6.14
N ALA A 72 -5.46 -4.73 5.51
CA ALA A 72 -6.71 -4.88 4.77
C ALA A 72 -6.52 -5.52 3.39
N MET A 73 -5.30 -5.52 2.84
CA MET A 73 -5.04 -6.00 1.47
C MET A 73 -5.62 -7.40 1.15
N PRO A 74 -5.56 -8.42 2.03
CA PRO A 74 -6.18 -9.72 1.75
C PRO A 74 -7.69 -9.63 1.55
N TYR A 75 -8.38 -8.83 2.38
CA TYR A 75 -9.82 -8.61 2.28
C TYR A 75 -10.18 -7.86 1.01
N LEU A 76 -9.40 -6.84 0.65
CA LEU A 76 -9.59 -6.10 -0.60
C LEU A 76 -9.39 -6.99 -1.84
N VAL A 77 -8.42 -7.91 -1.81
CA VAL A 77 -8.23 -8.90 -2.88
C VAL A 77 -9.44 -9.81 -3.02
N ASP A 78 -10.09 -10.19 -1.92
CA ASP A 78 -11.33 -10.98 -1.98
C ASP A 78 -12.50 -10.17 -2.56
N ARG A 79 -12.53 -8.84 -2.32
CA ARG A 79 -13.54 -7.94 -2.90
C ARG A 79 -13.38 -7.69 -4.41
N LEU A 80 -12.25 -8.07 -5.02
CA LEU A 80 -12.12 -8.08 -6.50
C LEU A 80 -13.02 -9.11 -7.21
N ASP A 81 -13.60 -10.05 -6.45
CA ASP A 81 -14.59 -11.02 -6.91
C ASP A 81 -15.95 -10.87 -6.24
N ASP A 82 -16.24 -9.68 -5.70
CA ASP A 82 -17.55 -9.36 -5.14
C ASP A 82 -18.68 -9.48 -6.18
N SER A 83 -19.90 -9.79 -5.75
CA SER A 83 -21.06 -9.85 -6.63
C SER A 83 -21.37 -8.48 -7.21
N GLU A 84 -21.24 -7.43 -6.40
CA GLU A 84 -21.52 -6.06 -6.79
C GLU A 84 -20.36 -5.45 -7.56
N SER A 85 -20.67 -4.89 -8.73
CA SER A 85 -19.68 -4.30 -9.61
C SER A 85 -18.96 -3.10 -9.00
N ASP A 86 -19.70 -2.28 -8.25
CA ASP A 86 -19.15 -1.09 -7.60
C ASP A 86 -18.15 -1.49 -6.52
N VAL A 87 -18.48 -2.50 -5.72
CA VAL A 87 -17.56 -3.05 -4.71
C VAL A 87 -16.26 -3.54 -5.36
N ARG A 88 -16.35 -4.26 -6.49
CA ARG A 88 -15.16 -4.69 -7.25
C ARG A 88 -14.31 -3.51 -7.72
N PHE A 89 -14.96 -2.45 -8.23
CA PHE A 89 -14.28 -1.25 -8.71
C PHE A 89 -13.54 -0.52 -7.59
N PHE A 90 -14.21 -0.25 -6.46
CA PHE A 90 -13.59 0.40 -5.32
C PHE A 90 -12.47 -0.45 -4.71
N ALA A 91 -12.63 -1.78 -4.65
CA ALA A 91 -11.58 -2.68 -4.19
C ALA A 91 -10.32 -2.59 -5.05
N TYR A 92 -10.46 -2.52 -6.37
CA TYR A 92 -9.34 -2.32 -7.29
C TYR A 92 -8.63 -0.98 -7.06
N LEU A 93 -9.38 0.11 -6.88
CA LEU A 93 -8.81 1.42 -6.59
C LEU A 93 -8.06 1.46 -5.26
N ALA A 94 -8.64 0.88 -4.20
CA ALA A 94 -7.97 0.76 -2.91
C ALA A 94 -6.68 -0.06 -3.00
N LEU A 95 -6.70 -1.18 -3.74
CA LEU A 95 -5.49 -1.98 -3.98
C LEU A 95 -4.44 -1.23 -4.80
N LYS A 96 -4.85 -0.38 -5.75
CA LYS A 96 -3.93 0.46 -6.51
C LYS A 96 -3.22 1.47 -5.61
N GLU A 97 -3.94 2.10 -4.68
CA GLU A 97 -3.35 3.03 -3.69
C GLU A 97 -2.36 2.32 -2.75
N LEU A 98 -2.68 1.10 -2.28
CA LEU A 98 -1.85 0.36 -1.32
C LEU A 98 -0.67 -0.38 -1.96
N ALA A 99 -0.86 -0.93 -3.16
CA ALA A 99 0.13 -1.77 -3.84
C ALA A 99 0.96 -1.02 -4.88
N GLY A 100 0.53 0.17 -5.30
CA GLY A 100 1.15 0.96 -6.37
C GLY A 100 1.18 0.19 -7.69
N ASP A 101 2.30 0.33 -8.40
CA ASP A 101 2.53 -0.19 -9.77
C ASP A 101 2.38 -1.70 -9.90
N VAL A 102 2.41 -2.44 -8.79
CA VAL A 102 2.15 -3.89 -8.79
C VAL A 102 0.75 -4.20 -9.34
N CYS A 103 -0.21 -3.31 -9.13
CA CYS A 103 -1.60 -3.50 -9.55
C CYS A 103 -1.71 -3.75 -11.06
N ASP A 104 -0.92 -3.04 -11.87
CA ASP A 104 -0.95 -3.15 -13.34
C ASP A 104 -0.46 -4.52 -13.83
N SER A 105 0.45 -5.15 -13.06
CA SER A 105 0.97 -6.49 -13.37
C SER A 105 -0.04 -7.63 -13.10
N MET A 106 -1.14 -7.34 -12.39
CA MET A 106 -2.10 -8.36 -11.96
C MET A 106 -3.12 -8.73 -13.03
N GLN A 107 -3.19 -7.94 -14.12
CA GLN A 107 -4.05 -8.18 -15.28
C GLN A 107 -5.53 -8.32 -14.91
N TRP A 108 -5.98 -7.64 -13.86
CA TRP A 108 -7.38 -7.60 -13.49
C TRP A 108 -8.09 -6.49 -14.30
N ARG A 109 -9.22 -6.82 -14.94
CA ARG A 109 -10.08 -5.82 -15.58
C ARG A 109 -11.52 -5.99 -15.11
N TYR A 110 -12.21 -4.86 -15.00
CA TYR A 110 -13.59 -4.79 -14.51
C TYR A 110 -14.57 -5.64 -15.32
N TYR A 111 -14.44 -5.66 -16.66
CA TYR A 111 -15.33 -6.38 -17.58
C TYR A 111 -14.89 -7.81 -17.88
N ASP A 112 -13.82 -8.31 -17.25
CA ASP A 112 -13.35 -9.66 -17.51
C ASP A 112 -14.34 -10.71 -17.00
N PRO A 113 -14.52 -11.83 -17.73
CA PRO A 113 -15.29 -12.96 -17.24
C PRO A 113 -14.79 -13.43 -15.86
N PRO A 114 -15.68 -13.98 -15.00
CA PRO A 114 -15.32 -14.40 -13.64
C PRO A 114 -14.08 -15.30 -13.58
N ALA A 115 -13.92 -16.22 -14.54
CA ALA A 115 -12.75 -17.09 -14.64
C ALA A 115 -11.41 -16.31 -14.76
N LYS A 116 -11.37 -15.26 -15.59
CA LYS A 116 -10.17 -14.42 -15.74
C LYS A 116 -9.89 -13.58 -14.49
N ARG A 117 -10.95 -13.02 -13.88
CA ARG A 117 -10.83 -12.30 -12.60
C ARG A 117 -10.25 -13.22 -11.53
N ALA A 118 -10.73 -14.46 -11.42
CA ALA A 118 -10.22 -15.45 -10.46
C ALA A 118 -8.72 -15.77 -10.66
N GLU A 119 -8.21 -15.78 -11.89
CA GLU A 119 -6.77 -15.90 -12.12
C GLU A 119 -5.98 -14.70 -11.59
N ALA A 120 -6.48 -13.48 -11.80
CA ALA A 120 -5.86 -12.29 -11.24
C ALA A 120 -5.83 -12.35 -9.69
N LEU A 121 -6.89 -12.84 -9.05
CA LEU A 121 -6.90 -13.10 -7.60
C LEU A 121 -5.81 -14.10 -7.18
N LYS A 122 -5.54 -15.16 -7.96
CA LYS A 122 -4.44 -16.09 -7.67
C LYS A 122 -3.09 -15.37 -7.70
N ARG A 123 -2.87 -14.48 -8.67
CA ARG A 123 -1.64 -13.66 -8.78
C ARG A 123 -1.51 -12.72 -7.57
N TRP A 124 -2.57 -12.03 -7.20
CA TRP A 124 -2.64 -11.18 -6.00
C TRP A 124 -2.27 -11.94 -4.72
N ARG A 125 -2.92 -13.09 -4.48
CA ARG A 125 -2.66 -13.93 -3.30
C ARG A 125 -1.22 -14.45 -3.28
N ALA A 126 -0.66 -14.78 -4.44
CA ALA A 126 0.75 -15.18 -4.54
C ALA A 126 1.70 -14.03 -4.15
N TRP A 127 1.43 -12.82 -4.63
CA TRP A 127 2.23 -11.65 -4.29
C TRP A 127 2.14 -11.28 -2.81
N LEU A 128 0.95 -11.33 -2.19
CA LEU A 128 0.78 -11.09 -0.75
C LEU A 128 1.62 -12.06 0.10
N ARG A 129 1.65 -13.35 -0.27
CA ARG A 129 2.52 -14.34 0.38
C ARG A 129 3.99 -13.98 0.27
N GLN A 130 4.43 -13.49 -0.90
CA GLN A 130 5.82 -13.06 -1.09
C GLN A 130 6.16 -11.81 -0.27
N ARG A 131 5.26 -10.81 -0.24
CA ARG A 131 5.41 -9.59 0.57
C ARG A 131 5.57 -9.94 2.05
N ALA A 132 4.71 -10.81 2.59
CA ALA A 132 4.80 -11.27 3.98
C ALA A 132 6.13 -12.01 4.28
N ARG A 133 6.59 -12.86 3.35
CA ARG A 133 7.90 -13.54 3.48
C ARG A 133 9.07 -12.55 3.49
N ARG A 134 9.05 -11.54 2.63
CA ARG A 134 10.08 -10.49 2.58
C ARG A 134 10.12 -9.71 3.89
N SER A 135 8.96 -9.28 4.40
CA SER A 135 8.84 -8.56 5.68
C SER A 135 9.35 -9.38 6.88
N ARG A 136 9.02 -10.68 6.95
CA ARG A 136 9.54 -11.58 8.00
C ARG A 136 11.04 -11.81 7.90
N ARG A 137 11.58 -11.86 6.68
CA ARG A 137 13.02 -12.02 6.47
C ARG A 137 13.78 -10.76 6.88
N SER A 138 13.28 -9.57 6.53
CA SER A 138 13.91 -8.31 6.94
C SER A 138 13.91 -8.13 8.45
N SER A 139 12.83 -8.51 9.15
CA SER A 139 12.80 -8.44 10.62
C SER A 139 13.74 -9.45 11.28
N ARG A 140 13.92 -10.65 10.70
CA ARG A 140 14.86 -11.67 11.22
C ARG A 140 16.34 -11.33 10.96
N THR A 141 16.65 -10.64 9.86
CA THR A 141 18.03 -10.30 9.48
C THR A 141 18.53 -9.01 10.13
N GLN A 142 17.65 -8.24 10.78
CA GLN A 142 18.09 -7.11 11.59
C GLN A 142 18.95 -7.66 12.75
N PRO A 143 20.26 -7.33 12.84
CA PRO A 143 21.09 -7.82 13.92
C PRO A 143 20.43 -7.39 15.22
N ALA A 144 20.26 -8.31 16.17
CA ALA A 144 19.89 -7.93 17.53
C ALA A 144 20.83 -6.79 17.92
N ALA A 145 20.27 -5.60 18.11
CA ALA A 145 21.04 -4.48 18.62
C ALA A 145 21.64 -5.00 19.93
N VAL A 146 22.94 -5.30 19.89
CA VAL A 146 23.72 -5.47 21.10
C VAL A 146 23.53 -4.14 21.80
N GLY A 147 22.68 -4.15 22.84
CA GLY A 147 22.52 -3.00 23.72
C GLY A 147 23.92 -2.56 24.17
N PRO A 148 24.10 -1.26 24.48
CA PRO A 148 25.41 -0.74 24.85
C PRO A 148 26.06 -1.69 25.86
N HIS A 149 27.25 -2.19 25.50
CA HIS A 149 28.02 -3.13 26.29
C HIS A 149 28.18 -2.52 27.67
N ASP A 150 27.46 -3.04 28.67
CA ASP A 150 27.61 -2.61 30.05
C ASP A 150 28.99 -3.11 30.53
N PRO A 151 29.98 -2.23 30.74
CA PRO A 151 31.31 -2.65 31.19
C PRO A 151 31.29 -3.19 32.63
N ASN A 152 30.17 -3.06 33.36
CA ASN A 152 30.01 -3.53 34.74
C ASN A 152 29.15 -4.80 34.89
N ALA A 153 28.78 -5.47 33.78
CA ALA A 153 28.08 -6.74 33.89
C ALA A 153 28.95 -7.78 34.63
N PRO A 154 28.49 -8.39 35.74
CA PRO A 154 29.27 -9.37 36.48
C PRO A 154 29.59 -10.56 35.57
N THR A 155 30.87 -10.84 35.41
CA THR A 155 31.35 -11.97 34.61
C THR A 155 30.88 -13.27 35.26
N ALA A 156 29.97 -13.98 34.59
CA ALA A 156 29.53 -15.29 35.04
C ALA A 156 30.72 -16.26 35.13
N PRO A 157 30.85 -17.06 36.19
CA PRO A 157 31.97 -17.98 36.34
C PRO A 157 31.96 -19.03 35.24
N ARG A 158 33.11 -19.18 34.57
CA ARG A 158 33.36 -20.15 33.51
C ARG A 158 33.25 -21.56 34.10
N GLY A 159 32.09 -22.20 33.92
CA GLY A 159 31.84 -23.58 34.33
C GLY A 159 32.86 -24.53 33.69
N THR A 160 33.60 -25.24 34.53
CA THR A 160 34.54 -26.28 34.12
C THR A 160 33.76 -27.45 33.53
N ARG A 161 33.93 -27.72 32.24
CA ARG A 161 33.48 -28.97 31.62
C ARG A 161 34.37 -30.09 32.16
N LYS A 162 33.85 -30.87 33.11
CA LYS A 162 34.46 -32.13 33.55
C LYS A 162 34.37 -33.13 32.40
N ALA A 163 35.51 -33.59 31.90
CA ALA A 163 35.58 -34.71 30.96
C ALA A 163 35.11 -35.99 31.67
N ALA A 164 34.23 -36.75 31.01
CA ALA A 164 33.81 -38.08 31.42
C ALA A 164 34.68 -39.14 30.70
N PRO A 165 34.89 -40.32 31.31
CA PRO A 165 35.86 -41.32 30.86
C PRO A 165 35.47 -42.04 29.57
#